data_AF-A0A166RCR3-F1
#
_entry.id   AF-A0A166RCR3-F1
#
_cell.length_a   1.000
_cell.length_b   1.000
_cell.length_c   1.000
_cell.angle_alpha   90.00
_cell.angle_beta   90.00
_cell.angle_gamma   90.00
#
_symmetry.space_group_name_H-M   'P 1'
#
loop_
_entity.id
_entity.type
_entity.pdbx_description
1 polymer ?
#
loop_
_entity_poly.entity_id
_entity_poly.type
_entity_poly.pdbx_seq_one_letter_code
_entity_poly.pdbx_strand_id
1 'polypeptide(L)'
;MDRALWLFLIGLVFGGGLGFTLAAGYGVTFDGHDHAAAGAEAHVTVGTEHMAQHATPLEVSAIAAPEVSLLIDPDPDAGWNLQVKTRNFDFAPRDAGGVHVDGTGHAHLYVNGVKQARLYGDWHHIPDLPAGEVIIEV
;
A
#
# COMPACT_ATOMS: atom_id res chain seq x y z
N MET A 1 41.95 10.72 27.70
CA MET A 1 41.18 10.35 26.49
C MET A 1 40.56 8.99 26.76
N ASP A 2 39.24 8.92 26.87
CA ASP A 2 38.56 7.76 27.42
C ASP A 2 38.60 6.58 26.45
N ARG A 3 38.87 5.37 26.97
CA ARG A 3 38.99 4.13 26.18
C ARG A 3 37.75 3.86 25.32
N ALA A 4 36.58 4.28 25.78
CA ALA A 4 35.32 4.21 25.04
C ALA A 4 35.37 5.04 23.74
N LEU A 5 36.01 6.22 23.78
CA LEU A 5 36.15 7.09 22.62
C LEU A 5 37.05 6.47 21.55
N TRP A 6 38.12 5.78 21.97
CA TRP A 6 38.99 5.04 21.04
C TRP A 6 38.32 3.81 20.43
N LEU A 7 37.54 3.05 21.20
CA LEU A 7 36.78 1.91 20.68
C LEU A 7 35.67 2.37 19.72
N PHE A 8 35.02 3.50 20.00
CA PHE A 8 34.07 4.12 19.08
C PHE A 8 34.73 4.53 17.77
N LEU A 9 35.89 5.21 17.82
CA LEU A 9 36.61 5.63 16.62
C LEU A 9 37.07 4.43 15.78
N ILE A 10 37.55 3.36 16.42
CA ILE A 10 37.91 2.11 15.74
C ILE A 10 36.66 1.49 15.10
N GLY A 11 35.55 1.38 15.83
CA GLY A 11 34.29 0.87 15.31
C GLY A 11 33.74 1.68 14.14
N LEU A 12 33.87 3.01 14.19
CA LEU A 12 33.45 3.91 13.11
C LEU A 12 34.29 3.70 11.84
N VAL A 13 35.62 3.58 11.98
CA VAL A 13 36.52 3.40 10.83
C VAL A 13 36.32 2.03 10.20
N PHE A 14 36.30 0.95 10.99
CA PHE A 14 36.16 -0.40 10.45
C PHE A 14 34.73 -0.73 10.04
N GLY A 15 33.73 -0.37 10.84
CA GLY A 15 32.31 -0.62 10.52
C GLY A 15 31.82 0.28 9.38
N GLY A 16 32.07 1.58 9.47
CA GLY A 16 31.70 2.54 8.43
C GLY A 16 32.49 2.35 7.15
N GLY A 17 33.82 2.19 7.23
CA GLY A 17 34.67 2.02 6.06
C GLY A 17 34.45 0.69 5.31
N LEU A 18 34.32 -0.43 6.03
CA LEU A 18 34.04 -1.73 5.42
C LEU A 18 32.63 -1.77 4.82
N GLY A 19 31.64 -1.23 5.54
CA GLY A 19 30.27 -1.11 5.02
C GLY A 19 30.21 -0.24 3.76
N PHE A 20 30.92 0.89 3.76
CA PHE A 20 30.95 1.83 2.64
C PHE A 20 31.60 1.23 1.38
N THR A 21 32.71 0.50 1.55
CA THR A 21 33.40 -0.15 0.42
C THR A 21 32.60 -1.33 -0.16
N LEU A 22 31.93 -2.11 0.69
CA LEU A 22 31.00 -3.15 0.23
C LEU A 22 29.81 -2.56 -0.53
N ALA A 23 29.17 -1.53 0.01
CA ALA A 23 28.06 -0.83 -0.63
C ALA A 23 28.45 -0.31 -2.02
N ALA A 24 29.60 0.35 -2.13
CA ALA A 24 30.14 0.82 -3.42
C ALA A 24 30.43 -0.33 -4.40
N GLY A 25 30.93 -1.48 -3.91
CA GLY A 25 31.17 -2.67 -4.73
C GLY A 25 29.89 -3.29 -5.31
N TYR A 26 28.76 -3.14 -4.62
CA TYR A 26 27.44 -3.56 -5.09
C TYR A 26 26.68 -2.45 -5.83
N GLY A 27 27.33 -1.33 -6.14
CA GLY A 27 26.72 -0.23 -6.91
C GLY A 27 25.76 0.66 -6.11
N VAL A 28 25.77 0.58 -4.78
CA VAL A 28 25.01 1.49 -3.92
C VAL A 28 25.74 2.83 -3.87
N THR A 29 25.15 3.84 -4.52
CA THR A 29 25.66 5.22 -4.55
C THR A 29 24.93 6.08 -3.51
N PHE A 30 25.45 7.29 -3.24
CA PHE A 30 24.74 8.30 -2.44
C PHE A 30 23.62 9.01 -3.22
N ASP A 31 23.26 8.50 -4.39
CA ASP A 31 22.13 9.02 -5.13
C ASP A 31 20.88 8.63 -4.35
N GLY A 32 20.29 9.60 -3.67
CA GLY A 32 19.03 9.41 -2.98
C GLY A 32 18.00 8.99 -4.03
N HIS A 33 17.31 7.87 -3.80
CA HIS A 33 16.20 7.53 -4.69
C HIS A 33 15.12 8.60 -4.49
N ASP A 34 14.80 9.30 -5.57
CA ASP A 34 13.87 10.40 -5.55
C ASP A 34 12.45 9.86 -5.29
N HIS A 35 11.92 10.10 -4.08
CA HIS A 35 10.53 9.76 -3.75
C HIS A 35 9.53 10.70 -4.44
N ALA A 36 9.99 11.75 -5.14
CA ALA A 36 9.16 12.70 -5.89
C ALA A 36 9.10 12.43 -7.40
N ALA A 37 9.79 11.39 -7.90
CA ALA A 37 9.81 11.06 -9.33
C ALA A 37 9.60 9.56 -9.56
N ALA A 38 8.39 9.06 -9.29
CA ALA A 38 7.94 7.81 -9.88
C ALA A 38 7.59 8.03 -11.36
N GLY A 39 8.62 8.18 -12.19
CA GLY A 39 8.53 8.22 -13.65
C GLY A 39 9.91 8.00 -14.27
N ALA A 40 10.13 6.80 -14.83
CA ALA A 40 11.25 6.34 -15.66
C ALA A 40 12.59 6.06 -14.91
N GLU A 41 13.28 4.91 -14.96
CA GLU A 41 13.21 3.61 -15.65
C GLU A 41 14.18 2.64 -14.91
N ALA A 42 14.06 1.32 -15.17
CA ALA A 42 14.94 0.20 -14.76
C ALA A 42 14.63 -0.54 -13.43
N HIS A 43 13.40 -1.05 -13.31
CA HIS A 43 13.12 -2.27 -12.54
C HIS A 43 13.09 -3.46 -13.50
N VAL A 44 13.85 -4.52 -13.18
CA VAL A 44 13.66 -5.86 -13.75
C VAL A 44 12.16 -6.18 -13.68
N THR A 45 11.51 -6.29 -14.83
CA THR A 45 10.07 -6.49 -14.96
C THR A 45 9.67 -7.90 -14.55
N VAL A 46 9.65 -8.16 -13.25
CA VAL A 46 8.78 -9.15 -12.63
C VAL A 46 7.65 -8.36 -11.97
N GLY A 47 6.52 -8.22 -12.67
CA GLY A 47 5.24 -7.77 -12.10
C GLY A 47 4.75 -6.35 -12.40
N THR A 48 5.17 -5.70 -13.50
CA THR A 48 4.62 -4.38 -13.92
C THR A 48 3.42 -4.50 -14.88
N GLU A 49 2.59 -5.53 -14.75
CA GLU A 49 1.40 -5.72 -15.61
C GLU A 49 0.13 -5.07 -15.04
N HIS A 50 0.18 -4.36 -13.91
CA HIS A 50 -1.03 -3.84 -13.24
C HIS A 50 -1.48 -2.43 -13.65
N MET A 51 -0.78 -1.74 -14.56
CA MET A 51 -1.09 -0.33 -14.89
C MET A 51 -1.68 -0.09 -16.29
N ALA A 52 -1.94 -1.13 -17.09
CA ALA A 52 -2.38 -0.93 -18.48
C ALA A 52 -3.37 -2.00 -18.98
N GLN A 53 -4.26 -2.46 -18.10
CA GLN A 53 -5.46 -3.19 -18.51
C GLN A 53 -6.68 -2.53 -17.87
N HIS A 54 -6.97 -1.29 -18.26
CA HIS A 54 -8.36 -0.87 -18.17
C HIS A 54 -9.11 -1.79 -19.12
N ALA A 55 -9.77 -2.81 -18.57
CA ALA A 55 -10.67 -3.66 -19.31
C ALA A 55 -11.63 -2.75 -20.10
N THR A 56 -11.97 -3.17 -21.32
CA THR A 56 -13.04 -2.52 -22.09
C THR A 56 -14.26 -2.36 -21.19
N PRO A 57 -14.82 -1.15 -21.04
CA PRO A 57 -16.01 -0.95 -20.22
C PRO A 57 -17.11 -1.95 -20.58
N LEU A 58 -17.65 -2.61 -19.57
CA LEU A 58 -18.75 -3.55 -19.74
C LEU A 58 -20.07 -2.79 -19.59
N GLU A 59 -20.88 -2.79 -20.65
CA GLU A 59 -22.26 -2.31 -20.56
C GLU A 59 -23.09 -3.30 -19.73
N VAL A 60 -23.56 -2.85 -18.57
CA VAL A 60 -24.38 -3.63 -17.65
C VAL A 60 -25.74 -2.97 -17.47
N SER A 61 -26.78 -3.79 -17.32
CA SER A 61 -28.10 -3.27 -16.94
C SER A 61 -28.06 -2.66 -15.54
N ALA A 62 -28.94 -1.71 -15.24
CA ALA A 62 -29.04 -1.10 -13.91
C ALA A 62 -29.25 -2.12 -12.77
N ILE A 63 -29.90 -3.26 -13.05
CA ILE A 63 -30.13 -4.32 -12.05
C ILE A 63 -28.85 -5.12 -11.76
N ALA A 64 -27.95 -5.23 -12.73
CA ALA A 64 -26.69 -5.96 -12.63
C ALA A 64 -25.49 -5.06 -12.28
N ALA A 65 -25.71 -3.75 -12.19
CA ALA A 65 -24.66 -2.81 -11.83
C ALA A 65 -24.15 -3.08 -10.40
N PRO A 66 -22.82 -3.05 -10.18
CA PRO A 66 -22.27 -3.15 -8.83
C PRO A 66 -22.65 -1.92 -8.01
N GLU A 67 -23.03 -2.14 -6.75
CA GLU A 67 -23.32 -1.08 -5.78
C GLU A 67 -22.38 -1.25 -4.58
N VAL A 68 -21.99 -0.14 -3.97
CA VAL A 68 -21.22 -0.10 -2.73
C VAL A 68 -21.83 0.88 -1.75
N SER A 69 -21.86 0.51 -0.48
CA SER A 69 -22.24 1.39 0.63
C SER A 69 -21.33 1.15 1.82
N LEU A 70 -21.11 2.20 2.61
CA LEU A 70 -20.21 2.19 3.75
C LEU A 70 -20.99 2.44 5.03
N LEU A 71 -20.69 1.66 6.06
CA LEU A 71 -21.06 1.94 7.44
C LEU A 71 -19.78 2.04 8.27
N ILE A 72 -19.71 3.02 9.15
CA ILE A 72 -18.59 3.20 10.05
C ILE A 72 -19.12 3.45 11.46
N ASP A 73 -18.65 2.64 12.40
CA ASP A 73 -19.07 2.70 13.80
C ASP A 73 -17.83 2.71 14.69
N PRO A 74 -17.84 3.43 15.83
CA PRO A 74 -16.77 3.34 16.82
C PRO A 74 -16.58 1.90 17.29
N ASP A 75 -15.33 1.45 17.37
CA ASP A 75 -15.01 0.16 17.99
C ASP A 75 -15.12 0.28 19.53
N PRO A 76 -15.71 -0.71 20.23
CA PRO A 76 -15.86 -0.65 21.69
C PRO A 76 -14.56 -0.53 22.47
N ASP A 77 -13.45 -1.06 21.95
CA ASP A 77 -12.14 -1.03 22.61
C ASP A 77 -11.35 0.21 22.19
N ALA A 78 -11.08 0.38 20.89
CA ALA A 78 -10.39 1.56 20.35
C ALA A 78 -10.52 1.62 18.82
N GLY A 79 -10.66 2.81 18.25
CA GLY A 79 -10.69 2.99 16.79
C GLY A 79 -12.10 2.88 16.20
N TRP A 80 -12.19 2.41 14.97
CA TRP A 80 -13.44 2.36 14.20
C TRP A 80 -13.56 1.05 13.41
N ASN A 81 -14.78 0.55 13.28
CA ASN A 81 -15.09 -0.58 12.41
C ASN A 81 -15.80 -0.08 11.15
N LEU A 82 -15.14 -0.29 10.01
CA LEU A 82 -15.69 -0.04 8.69
C LEU A 82 -16.34 -1.33 8.18
N GLN A 83 -17.60 -1.24 7.76
CA GLN A 83 -18.28 -2.24 6.96
C GLN A 83 -18.48 -1.73 5.54
N VAL A 84 -17.87 -2.41 4.57
CA VAL A 84 -18.10 -2.26 3.14
C VAL A 84 -19.19 -3.25 2.74
N LYS A 85 -20.34 -2.75 2.31
CA LYS A 85 -21.43 -3.56 1.79
C LYS A 85 -21.48 -3.43 0.28
N THR A 86 -21.42 -4.56 -0.41
CA THR A 86 -21.50 -4.62 -1.86
C THR A 86 -22.77 -5.31 -2.31
N ARG A 87 -23.18 -5.01 -3.54
CA ARG A 87 -24.21 -5.75 -4.29
C ARG A 87 -23.70 -5.95 -5.71
N ASN A 88 -23.95 -7.14 -6.28
CA ASN A 88 -23.42 -7.55 -7.58
C ASN A 88 -21.89 -7.42 -7.67
N PHE A 89 -21.20 -7.55 -6.52
CA PHE A 89 -19.76 -7.58 -6.43
C PHE A 89 -19.32 -8.47 -5.26
N ASP A 90 -18.40 -9.40 -5.53
CA ASP A 90 -17.85 -10.35 -4.55
C ASP A 90 -16.35 -10.11 -4.31
N PHE A 91 -15.95 -10.06 -3.05
CA PHE A 91 -14.53 -10.07 -2.71
C PHE A 91 -13.89 -11.41 -3.07
N ALA A 92 -12.79 -11.37 -3.83
CA ALA A 92 -12.06 -12.54 -4.31
C ALA A 92 -10.58 -12.50 -3.87
N PRO A 93 -10.28 -12.64 -2.56
CA PRO A 93 -8.90 -12.61 -2.04
C PRO A 93 -7.97 -13.62 -2.70
N ARG A 94 -8.49 -14.82 -2.99
CA ARG A 94 -7.70 -15.93 -3.52
C ARG A 94 -7.26 -15.71 -4.96
N ASP A 95 -7.99 -14.87 -5.69
CA ASP A 95 -7.77 -14.58 -7.10
C ASP A 95 -7.05 -13.24 -7.30
N ALA A 96 -6.59 -12.61 -6.22
CA ALA A 96 -5.86 -11.35 -6.26
C ALA A 96 -4.58 -11.48 -7.11
N GLY A 97 -4.48 -10.67 -8.17
CA GLY A 97 -3.38 -10.72 -9.13
C GLY A 97 -3.51 -11.81 -10.20
N GLY A 98 -4.60 -12.60 -10.17
CA GLY A 98 -4.97 -13.55 -11.21
C GLY A 98 -5.67 -12.89 -12.40
N VAL A 99 -6.28 -13.73 -13.23
CA VAL A 99 -7.08 -13.29 -14.38
C VAL A 99 -8.34 -12.58 -13.89
N HIS A 100 -8.70 -11.48 -14.57
CA HIS A 100 -9.92 -10.72 -14.29
C HIS A 100 -11.17 -11.60 -14.37
N VAL A 101 -12.06 -11.47 -13.37
CA VAL A 101 -13.42 -12.04 -13.37
C VAL A 101 -14.42 -10.93 -13.04
N ASP A 102 -15.42 -10.75 -13.92
CA ASP A 102 -16.43 -9.70 -13.79
C ASP A 102 -17.16 -9.75 -12.44
N GLY A 103 -17.36 -8.59 -11.84
CA GLY A 103 -18.05 -8.49 -10.54
C GLY A 103 -17.24 -9.04 -9.37
N THR A 104 -15.93 -9.27 -9.50
CA THR A 104 -15.10 -9.74 -8.39
C THR A 104 -13.85 -8.89 -8.21
N GLY A 105 -13.30 -8.89 -6.99
CA GLY A 105 -11.99 -8.28 -6.76
C GLY A 105 -11.71 -7.90 -5.31
N HIS A 106 -11.19 -6.69 -5.12
CA HIS A 106 -10.81 -6.13 -3.83
C HIS A 106 -11.05 -4.62 -3.84
N ALA A 107 -11.28 -4.01 -2.68
CA ALA A 107 -11.46 -2.56 -2.55
C ALA A 107 -10.17 -1.90 -2.02
N HIS A 108 -10.00 -0.60 -2.24
CA HIS A 108 -8.86 0.16 -1.66
C HIS A 108 -9.42 1.19 -0.70
N LEU A 109 -9.07 1.09 0.58
CA LEU A 109 -9.47 2.06 1.58
C LEU A 109 -8.60 3.31 1.49
N TYR A 110 -9.25 4.48 1.41
CA TYR A 110 -8.63 5.79 1.54
C TYR A 110 -9.22 6.55 2.72
N VAL A 111 -8.35 7.29 3.41
CA VAL A 111 -8.72 8.25 4.45
C VAL A 111 -8.18 9.60 4.01
N ASN A 112 -9.06 10.58 3.80
CA ASN A 112 -8.71 11.91 3.28
C ASN A 112 -7.86 11.83 1.98
N GLY A 113 -8.24 10.94 1.06
CA GLY A 113 -7.52 10.70 -0.20
C GLY A 113 -6.20 9.94 -0.06
N VAL A 114 -5.75 9.62 1.16
CA VAL A 114 -4.52 8.84 1.40
C VAL A 114 -4.89 7.37 1.53
N LYS A 115 -4.28 6.54 0.67
CA LYS A 115 -4.48 5.09 0.67
C LYS A 115 -3.99 4.48 1.98
N GLN A 116 -4.88 3.78 2.67
CA GLN A 116 -4.59 3.09 3.93
C GLN A 116 -4.36 1.60 3.72
N ALA A 117 -5.24 0.94 2.97
CA ALA A 117 -5.24 -0.51 2.86
C ALA A 117 -5.86 -1.01 1.56
N ARG A 118 -5.59 -2.28 1.25
CA ARG A 118 -6.39 -3.08 0.31
C ARG A 118 -7.30 -3.98 1.14
N LEU A 119 -8.59 -3.97 0.84
CA LEU A 119 -9.62 -4.73 1.53
C LEU A 119 -10.01 -5.95 0.71
N TYR A 120 -10.04 -7.11 1.36
CA TYR A 120 -10.39 -8.39 0.75
C TYR A 120 -11.68 -8.99 1.31
N GLY A 121 -12.47 -8.17 1.99
CA GLY A 121 -13.72 -8.57 2.63
C GLY A 121 -14.43 -7.36 3.21
N ASP A 122 -15.59 -7.64 3.78
CA ASP A 122 -16.58 -6.63 4.14
C ASP A 122 -16.16 -5.79 5.35
N TRP A 123 -15.32 -6.30 6.23
CA TRP A 123 -14.98 -5.63 7.49
C TRP A 123 -13.51 -5.22 7.54
N HIS A 124 -13.26 -4.00 8.02
CA HIS A 124 -11.92 -3.50 8.28
C HIS A 124 -11.88 -2.67 9.55
N HIS A 125 -10.88 -2.90 10.37
CA HIS A 125 -10.63 -2.13 11.57
C HIS A 125 -9.68 -0.97 11.25
N ILE A 126 -10.09 0.26 11.61
CA ILE A 126 -9.30 1.47 11.45
C ILE A 126 -8.82 1.89 12.85
N PRO A 127 -7.51 1.76 13.16
CA PRO A 127 -7.01 1.96 14.52
C PRO A 127 -7.20 3.39 15.04
N ASP A 128 -7.11 4.38 14.15
CA ASP A 128 -7.26 5.79 14.49
C ASP A 128 -7.69 6.60 13.26
N LEU A 129 -8.36 7.72 13.51
CA LEU A 129 -8.72 8.70 12.50
C LEU A 129 -8.27 10.09 12.93
N PRO A 130 -7.80 10.95 12.00
CA PRO A 130 -7.39 12.30 12.35
C PRO A 130 -8.55 13.09 12.95
N ALA A 131 -8.23 14.03 13.84
CA ALA A 131 -9.24 14.89 14.45
C ALA A 131 -9.92 15.79 13.41
N GLY A 132 -11.24 16.00 13.58
CA GLY A 132 -12.04 16.87 12.72
C GLY A 132 -12.87 16.09 11.70
N GLU A 133 -13.16 16.72 10.57
CA GLU A 133 -13.89 16.10 9.47
C GLU A 133 -12.97 15.12 8.72
N VAL A 134 -13.47 13.90 8.49
CA VAL A 134 -12.73 12.82 7.86
C VAL A 134 -13.56 12.24 6.73
N ILE A 135 -12.93 12.10 5.57
CA ILE A 135 -13.52 11.49 4.37
C ILE A 135 -12.99 10.06 4.26
N ILE A 136 -13.91 9.10 4.17
CA ILE A 136 -13.62 7.68 3.96
C ILE A 136 -14.12 7.28 2.57
N GLU A 137 -13.24 6.66 1.78
CA GLU A 137 -13.54 6.21 0.41
C GLU A 137 -13.05 4.78 0.21
N VAL A 138 -13.76 3.98 -0.59
CA VAL A 138 -13.41 2.60 -0.97
C VAL A 138 -13.55 2.32 -2.45
#